data_AF-A0A5C3PXV7-F1
#
_entry.id   AF-A0A5C3PXV7-F1
#
_cell.length_a   1.000
_cell.length_b   1.000
_cell.length_c   1.000
_cell.angle_alpha   90.00
_cell.angle_beta   90.00
_cell.angle_gamma   90.00
#
_symmetry.space_group_name_H-M   'P 1'
#
loop_
_entity.id
_entity.type
_entity.pdbx_description
1 polymer ?
#
loop_
_entity_poly.entity_id
_entity_poly.type
_entity_poly.pdbx_seq_one_letter_code
_entity_poly.pdbx_strand_id
1 'polypeptide(L)'
;MPKGRKGRSATASLCALPSCSAPASEQVCCPQCQRARYCKRAHQIADVGRHKAVCVASSSGASVKTRTVDAIFFPANESFPRIVKVNCRVHRGGPAGNPEKHELDWSSYLSSDHEFVPHPIAPVERESSRHTHSSRLFLVFDHSAIFNANMPVNRCAMQLTGGNSAMLWRGDLLGYRVREPSEDHAQFMDASMDDLSAFTQFLKYHCTVPPMPSGGHWGSAHPEDAEDMASIFADMMFGEHLSDLEEELRASGFQPPPRRSRKQRYERRARDPSPSSSEWTETDASDERTLNREDIRQMMREEFRIQQDDLRALLRKEVADEVWVGLFQVAVLAVAAYFGWHWLLFPILRFFYGGGTLFMATVWKTLRWSLWFLF
;
A
#
# COMPACT_ATOMS: atom_id res chain seq x y z
N MET A 1 -59.19 -17.56 9.62
CA MET A 1 -58.64 -17.22 10.95
C MET A 1 -57.41 -16.35 10.79
N PRO A 2 -57.43 -15.06 11.18
CA PRO A 2 -56.29 -14.18 11.04
C PRO A 2 -55.24 -14.43 12.15
N LYS A 3 -53.99 -14.63 11.75
CA LYS A 3 -52.85 -14.81 12.67
C LYS A 3 -52.50 -13.46 13.30
N GLY A 4 -52.80 -13.30 14.59
CA GLY A 4 -52.40 -12.13 15.37
C GLY A 4 -50.88 -12.04 15.50
N ARG A 5 -50.26 -11.05 14.84
CA ARG A 5 -48.88 -10.63 15.11
C ARG A 5 -48.83 -10.01 16.50
N LYS A 6 -48.30 -10.73 17.49
CA LYS A 6 -47.91 -10.16 18.79
C LYS A 6 -46.80 -9.13 18.54
N GLY A 7 -47.15 -7.85 18.49
CA GLY A 7 -46.19 -6.75 18.47
C GLY A 7 -45.37 -6.81 19.76
N ARG A 8 -44.08 -7.12 19.66
CA ARG A 8 -43.14 -6.85 20.74
C ARG A 8 -43.07 -5.33 20.87
N SER A 9 -43.58 -4.79 21.97
CA SER A 9 -43.42 -3.39 22.32
C SER A 9 -41.93 -3.11 22.47
N ALA A 10 -41.30 -2.56 21.43
CA ALA A 10 -39.91 -2.13 21.48
C ALA A 10 -39.83 -1.00 22.50
N THR A 11 -39.25 -1.27 23.65
CA THR A 11 -38.92 -0.23 24.64
C THR A 11 -38.00 0.76 23.95
N ALA A 12 -38.50 1.97 23.69
CA ALA A 12 -37.72 3.03 23.06
C ALA A 12 -36.46 3.29 23.90
N SER A 13 -35.29 3.08 23.31
CA SER A 13 -34.01 3.34 23.97
C SER A 13 -33.83 4.85 24.13
N LEU A 14 -33.43 5.30 25.32
CA LEU A 14 -33.07 6.70 25.57
C LEU A 14 -31.70 7.04 24.99
N CYS A 15 -31.47 8.33 24.74
CA CYS A 15 -30.16 8.86 24.34
C CYS A 15 -29.07 8.52 25.36
N ALA A 16 -27.90 8.06 24.89
CA ALA A 16 -26.80 7.62 25.75
C ALA A 16 -26.01 8.77 26.41
N LEU A 17 -26.14 10.00 25.89
CA LEU A 17 -25.57 11.19 26.50
C LEU A 17 -26.31 11.52 27.82
N PRO A 18 -25.62 11.55 28.99
CA PRO A 18 -26.29 11.63 30.30
C PRO A 18 -27.18 12.86 30.52
N SER A 19 -26.86 13.98 29.87
CA SER A 19 -27.63 15.22 29.97
C SER A 19 -28.88 15.25 29.08
N CYS A 20 -29.14 14.20 28.29
CA CYS A 20 -30.25 14.16 27.34
C CYS A 20 -31.21 13.01 27.63
N SER A 21 -32.47 13.35 27.90
CA SER A 21 -33.56 12.40 28.15
C SER A 21 -34.42 12.09 26.91
N ALA A 22 -34.03 12.60 25.73
CA ALA A 22 -34.78 12.39 24.50
C ALA A 22 -34.69 10.92 24.04
N PRO A 23 -35.72 10.40 23.32
CA PRO A 23 -35.64 9.08 22.70
C PRO A 23 -34.50 9.05 21.68
N ALA A 24 -33.70 7.98 21.70
CA ALA A 24 -32.62 7.80 20.76
C ALA A 24 -33.15 7.49 19.36
N SER A 25 -32.47 8.01 18.33
CA SER A 25 -32.73 7.64 16.95
C SER A 25 -32.08 6.28 16.67
N GLU A 26 -32.76 5.41 15.92
CA GLU A 26 -32.19 4.13 15.49
C GLU A 26 -31.01 4.32 14.52
N GLN A 27 -30.96 5.46 13.82
CA GLN A 27 -29.94 5.76 12.81
C GLN A 27 -28.64 6.31 13.41
N VAL A 28 -28.68 6.83 14.63
CA VAL A 28 -27.52 7.50 15.25
C VAL A 28 -27.00 6.66 16.40
N CYS A 29 -26.13 5.70 16.09
CA CYS A 29 -25.48 4.85 17.08
C CYS A 29 -23.95 4.87 16.93
N CYS A 30 -23.25 4.44 17.97
CA CYS A 30 -21.80 4.24 17.89
C CYS A 30 -21.49 3.14 16.87
N PRO A 31 -20.64 3.38 15.86
CA PRO A 31 -20.35 2.37 14.83
C PRO A 31 -19.59 1.16 15.37
N GLN A 32 -18.81 1.32 16.45
CA GLN A 32 -18.04 0.21 17.03
C GLN A 32 -18.86 -0.72 17.91
N CYS A 33 -19.71 -0.17 18.78
CA CYS A 33 -20.45 -0.99 19.73
C CYS A 33 -21.92 -1.18 19.36
N GLN A 34 -22.51 -0.30 18.54
CA GLN A 34 -23.95 -0.25 18.23
C GLN A 34 -24.91 -0.22 19.43
N ARG A 35 -24.39 -0.24 20.68
CA ARG A 35 -25.14 -0.22 21.94
C ARG A 35 -25.47 1.20 22.38
N ALA A 36 -24.54 2.14 22.24
CA ALA A 36 -24.80 3.54 22.54
C ALA A 36 -25.56 4.17 21.35
N ARG A 37 -26.79 4.59 21.60
CA ARG A 37 -27.67 5.28 20.64
C ARG A 37 -27.91 6.72 21.09
N TYR A 38 -28.04 7.63 20.14
CA TYR A 38 -28.17 9.06 20.39
C TYR A 38 -29.38 9.61 19.65
N CYS A 39 -29.99 10.68 20.15
CA CYS A 39 -31.09 11.34 19.45
C CYS A 39 -30.59 12.17 18.24
N LYS A 40 -29.33 12.66 18.29
CA LYS A 40 -28.69 13.49 17.27
C LYS A 40 -27.19 13.21 17.19
N ARG A 41 -26.58 13.44 16.02
CA ARG A 41 -25.14 13.23 15.80
C ARG A 41 -24.25 14.14 16.67
N ALA A 42 -24.72 15.35 16.98
CA ALA A 42 -24.02 16.25 17.91
C ALA A 42 -23.83 15.61 19.30
N HIS A 43 -24.81 14.85 19.80
CA HIS A 43 -24.69 14.16 21.10
C HIS A 43 -23.73 12.99 21.04
N GLN A 44 -23.65 12.28 19.90
CA GLN A 44 -22.65 11.27 19.68
C GLN A 44 -21.24 11.86 19.78
N ILE A 45 -20.98 12.98 19.08
CA ILE A 45 -19.68 13.66 19.07
C ILE A 45 -19.32 14.16 20.49
N ALA A 46 -20.26 14.80 21.18
CA ALA A 46 -20.06 15.27 22.55
C ALA A 46 -19.75 14.13 23.54
N ASP A 47 -20.33 12.95 23.32
CA ASP A 47 -20.12 11.79 24.19
C ASP A 47 -18.89 10.95 23.83
N VAL A 48 -18.19 11.20 22.71
CA VAL A 48 -17.06 10.36 22.23
C VAL A 48 -16.01 10.14 23.31
N GLY A 49 -15.60 11.20 24.03
CA GLY A 49 -14.54 11.10 25.04
C GLY A 49 -14.89 10.14 26.18
N ARG A 50 -16.09 10.28 26.75
CA ARG A 50 -16.60 9.40 27.80
C ARG A 50 -16.92 8.01 27.26
N HIS A 51 -17.56 7.94 26.10
CA HIS A 51 -17.98 6.69 25.49
C HIS A 51 -16.78 5.82 25.16
N LYS A 52 -15.66 6.37 24.66
CA LYS A 52 -14.43 5.60 24.38
C LYS A 52 -13.95 4.77 25.58
N ALA A 53 -14.06 5.29 26.81
CA ALA A 53 -13.62 4.57 28.01
C ALA A 53 -14.49 3.33 28.34
N VAL A 54 -15.73 3.29 27.85
CA VAL A 54 -16.68 2.19 28.08
C VAL A 54 -17.12 1.49 26.80
N CYS A 55 -16.61 1.93 25.64
CA CYS A 55 -16.92 1.40 24.33
C CYS A 55 -16.18 0.08 24.16
N VAL A 56 -16.71 -0.96 24.80
CA VAL A 56 -16.36 -2.32 24.43
C VAL A 56 -17.03 -2.54 23.08
N ALA A 57 -16.22 -2.68 22.03
CA ALA A 57 -16.68 -3.14 20.72
C ALA A 57 -17.61 -4.31 20.98
N SER A 58 -18.89 -4.11 20.73
CA SER A 58 -19.86 -5.08 21.18
C SER A 58 -19.73 -6.24 20.24
N SER A 59 -19.06 -7.27 20.74
CA SER A 59 -19.09 -8.63 20.22
C SER A 59 -20.52 -9.19 20.15
N SER A 60 -21.55 -8.42 20.52
CA SER A 60 -22.93 -8.69 20.21
C SER A 60 -23.25 -8.42 18.74
N GLY A 61 -22.89 -9.35 17.87
CA GLY A 61 -23.67 -9.58 16.64
C GLY A 61 -22.89 -10.17 15.47
N ALA A 62 -21.75 -9.58 15.12
CA ALA A 62 -20.86 -10.18 14.14
C ALA A 62 -20.01 -11.21 14.88
N SER A 63 -20.52 -12.43 15.02
CA SER A 63 -19.72 -13.58 15.44
C SER A 63 -18.54 -13.70 14.47
N VAL A 64 -17.38 -13.14 14.83
CA VAL A 64 -16.13 -13.35 14.09
C VAL A 64 -15.86 -14.83 14.19
N LYS A 65 -16.07 -15.53 13.08
CA LYS A 65 -15.81 -16.96 13.02
C LYS A 65 -14.32 -17.10 12.78
N THR A 66 -13.58 -17.54 13.80
CA THR A 66 -12.20 -17.94 13.61
C THR A 66 -12.16 -19.36 13.09
N ARG A 67 -11.43 -19.59 12.00
CA ARG A 67 -11.03 -20.93 11.55
C ARG A 67 -9.51 -20.97 11.44
N THR A 68 -8.91 -22.13 11.55
CA THR A 68 -7.48 -22.30 11.27
C THR A 68 -7.27 -22.72 9.82
N VAL A 69 -6.22 -22.23 9.18
CA VAL A 69 -5.74 -22.72 7.88
C VAL A 69 -4.29 -23.17 7.99
N ASP A 70 -3.90 -24.13 7.17
CA ASP A 70 -2.50 -24.54 7.03
C ASP A 70 -1.71 -23.56 6.17
N ALA A 71 -0.54 -23.15 6.66
CA ALA A 71 0.44 -22.34 5.97
C ALA A 71 1.82 -22.99 6.07
N ILE A 72 2.71 -22.72 5.12
CA ILE A 72 4.11 -23.16 5.19
C ILE A 72 4.94 -22.05 5.83
N PHE A 73 5.52 -22.34 7.00
CA PHE A 73 6.42 -21.43 7.68
C PHE A 73 7.87 -21.74 7.35
N PHE A 74 8.63 -20.68 7.01
CA PHE A 74 10.06 -20.72 6.73
C PHE A 74 10.79 -19.96 7.85
N PRO A 75 11.03 -20.61 9.00
CA PRO A 75 11.71 -19.97 10.13
C PRO A 75 13.14 -19.57 9.75
N ALA A 76 13.56 -18.37 10.12
CA ALA A 76 14.89 -17.86 9.77
C ALA A 76 16.02 -18.67 10.43
N ASN A 77 15.77 -19.17 11.64
CA ASN A 77 16.76 -19.84 12.47
C ASN A 77 16.82 -21.37 12.27
N GLU A 78 15.91 -21.96 11.48
CA GLU A 78 15.89 -23.40 11.23
C GLU A 78 16.20 -23.71 9.77
N SER A 79 16.55 -24.95 9.46
CA SER A 79 16.97 -25.36 8.11
C SER A 79 15.84 -25.92 7.25
N PHE A 80 14.66 -26.19 7.83
CA PHE A 80 13.57 -26.87 7.15
C PHE A 80 12.24 -26.14 7.31
N PRO A 81 11.41 -26.08 6.26
CA PRO A 81 10.07 -25.51 6.34
C PRO A 81 9.14 -26.47 7.08
N ARG A 82 8.06 -25.94 7.67
CA ARG A 82 7.03 -26.74 8.33
C ARG A 82 5.63 -26.19 8.11
N ILE A 83 4.63 -27.06 8.19
CA ILE A 83 3.23 -26.63 8.20
C ILE A 83 2.86 -26.09 9.58
N VAL A 84 2.21 -24.93 9.60
CA VAL A 84 1.71 -24.28 10.82
C VAL A 84 0.23 -23.90 10.66
N LYS A 85 -0.50 -23.88 11.77
CA LYS A 85 -1.91 -23.47 11.81
C LYS A 85 -2.01 -21.96 12.03
N VAL A 86 -2.52 -21.22 11.06
CA VAL A 86 -2.72 -19.77 11.15
C VAL A 86 -4.19 -19.47 11.38
N ASN A 87 -4.47 -18.56 12.31
CA ASN A 87 -5.85 -18.15 12.59
C ASN A 87 -6.36 -17.25 11.46
N CYS A 88 -7.44 -17.67 10.82
CA CYS A 88 -8.22 -16.92 9.84
C CYS A 88 -9.48 -16.38 10.51
N ARG A 89 -9.55 -15.07 10.68
CA ARG A 89 -10.73 -14.36 11.15
C ARG A 89 -11.65 -14.11 9.97
N VAL A 90 -12.86 -14.67 10.02
CA VAL A 90 -13.90 -14.45 9.02
C VAL A 90 -14.87 -13.42 9.57
N HIS A 91 -14.83 -12.23 8.98
CA HIS A 91 -15.79 -11.17 9.23
C HIS A 91 -16.96 -11.38 8.29
N ARG A 92 -18.10 -11.81 8.84
CA ARG A 92 -19.35 -11.80 8.07
C ARG A 92 -19.65 -10.36 7.68
N GLY A 93 -19.82 -10.13 6.39
CA GLY A 93 -20.26 -8.85 5.89
C GLY A 93 -21.55 -8.42 6.58
N GLY A 94 -21.70 -7.12 6.78
CA GLY A 94 -22.88 -6.55 7.42
C GLY A 94 -24.18 -6.95 6.69
N PRO A 95 -25.35 -6.64 7.28
CA PRO A 95 -26.66 -7.01 6.75
C PRO A 95 -26.96 -6.53 5.31
N ALA A 96 -26.09 -5.69 4.74
CA ALA A 96 -26.18 -5.16 3.38
C ALA A 96 -25.63 -6.11 2.28
N GLY A 97 -25.33 -7.38 2.59
CA GLY A 97 -24.82 -8.33 1.59
C GLY A 97 -23.36 -8.09 1.22
N ASN A 98 -22.58 -7.46 2.10
CA ASN A 98 -21.14 -7.32 1.89
C ASN A 98 -20.51 -8.74 1.90
N PRO A 99 -19.49 -8.98 1.05
CA PRO A 99 -18.80 -10.26 1.05
C PRO A 99 -18.16 -10.56 2.40
N GLU A 100 -18.00 -11.86 2.70
CA GLU A 100 -17.23 -12.29 3.87
C GLU A 100 -15.78 -11.85 3.70
N LYS A 101 -15.29 -10.99 4.60
CA LYS A 101 -13.89 -10.57 4.60
C LYS A 101 -13.10 -11.56 5.45
N HIS A 102 -12.10 -12.20 4.86
CA HIS A 102 -11.19 -13.06 5.58
C HIS A 102 -9.89 -12.30 5.88
N GLU A 103 -9.39 -12.41 7.10
CA GLU A 103 -8.11 -11.86 7.53
C GLU A 103 -7.29 -12.96 8.21
N LEU A 104 -6.05 -13.16 7.80
CA LEU A 104 -5.13 -14.07 8.50
C LEU A 104 -4.33 -13.30 9.55
N ASP A 105 -4.18 -13.93 10.70
CA ASP A 105 -3.43 -13.42 11.83
C ASP A 105 -2.01 -14.00 11.81
N TRP A 106 -1.11 -13.31 11.09
CA TRP A 106 0.29 -13.70 10.95
C TRP A 106 1.16 -13.25 12.14
N SER A 107 0.61 -12.46 13.06
CA SER A 107 1.36 -11.82 14.16
C SER A 107 2.04 -12.82 15.10
N SER A 108 1.52 -14.05 15.19
CA SER A 108 2.12 -15.12 15.98
C SER A 108 3.38 -15.74 15.36
N TYR A 109 3.63 -15.48 14.08
CA TYR A 109 4.71 -16.10 13.30
C TYR A 109 5.73 -15.09 12.78
N LEU A 110 5.30 -13.85 12.51
CA LEU A 110 6.16 -12.80 11.98
C LEU A 110 6.35 -11.74 13.07
N SER A 111 7.56 -11.65 13.61
CA SER A 111 7.89 -10.84 14.79
C SER A 111 8.11 -9.35 14.49
N SER A 112 7.43 -8.80 13.49
CA SER A 112 7.67 -7.44 13.01
C SER A 112 6.45 -6.54 13.21
N ASP A 113 6.70 -5.34 13.71
CA ASP A 113 5.73 -4.24 13.76
C ASP A 113 5.56 -3.57 12.37
N HIS A 114 6.30 -4.04 11.36
CA HIS A 114 6.29 -3.50 10.01
C HIS A 114 5.12 -4.02 9.17
N GLU A 115 4.79 -3.27 8.12
CA GLU A 115 3.75 -3.64 7.18
C GLU A 115 4.19 -4.84 6.35
N PHE A 116 3.39 -5.91 6.40
CA PHE A 116 3.65 -7.13 5.65
C PHE A 116 2.97 -7.06 4.29
N VAL A 117 3.75 -7.21 3.22
CA VAL A 117 3.24 -7.20 1.84
C VAL A 117 3.18 -8.63 1.32
N PRO A 118 1.99 -9.16 0.98
CA PRO A 118 1.86 -10.48 0.38
C PRO A 118 2.30 -10.45 -1.08
N HIS A 119 3.25 -11.32 -1.45
CA HIS A 119 3.78 -11.41 -2.81
C HIS A 119 3.26 -12.67 -3.51
N PRO A 120 2.63 -12.58 -4.69
CA PRO A 120 2.19 -13.76 -5.43
C PRO A 120 3.40 -14.53 -5.98
N ILE A 121 3.47 -15.83 -5.73
CA ILE A 121 4.65 -16.63 -6.09
C ILE A 121 4.48 -17.54 -7.31
N ALA A 122 3.24 -17.85 -7.69
CA ALA A 122 2.92 -18.77 -8.77
C ALA A 122 1.84 -18.17 -9.69
N PRO A 123 1.76 -18.62 -10.95
CA PRO A 123 0.59 -18.39 -11.79
C PRO A 123 -0.68 -18.94 -11.13
N VAL A 124 -1.81 -18.44 -11.59
CA VAL A 124 -3.13 -18.90 -11.14
C VAL A 124 -3.31 -20.36 -11.53
N GLU A 125 -3.35 -21.24 -10.55
CA GLU A 125 -3.54 -22.67 -10.78
C GLU A 125 -5.03 -22.94 -11.00
N ARG A 126 -5.34 -23.50 -12.18
CA ARG A 126 -6.68 -23.97 -12.51
C ARG A 126 -6.75 -25.45 -12.23
N GLU A 127 -7.50 -25.83 -11.21
CA GLU A 127 -7.70 -27.23 -10.86
C GLU A 127 -8.47 -27.91 -12.01
N SER A 128 -7.83 -28.86 -12.69
CA SER A 128 -8.27 -29.45 -13.96
C SER A 128 -9.49 -30.38 -13.84
N SER A 129 -10.11 -30.49 -12.66
CA SER A 129 -11.18 -31.44 -12.37
C SER A 129 -12.39 -30.78 -11.70
N ARG A 130 -13.35 -30.32 -12.53
CA ARG A 130 -14.75 -29.99 -12.15
C ARG A 130 -14.97 -28.92 -11.06
N HIS A 131 -13.93 -28.40 -10.41
CA HIS A 131 -14.02 -27.36 -9.40
C HIS A 131 -13.73 -26.01 -10.04
N THR A 132 -14.69 -25.09 -9.91
CA THR A 132 -14.70 -23.76 -10.55
C THR A 132 -13.76 -22.75 -9.89
N HIS A 133 -12.79 -23.21 -9.10
CA HIS A 133 -12.02 -22.33 -8.24
C HIS A 133 -10.55 -22.42 -8.60
N SER A 134 -10.03 -21.32 -9.12
CA SER A 134 -8.60 -21.15 -9.22
C SER A 134 -8.01 -20.78 -7.87
N SER A 135 -6.76 -21.17 -7.64
CA SER A 135 -6.01 -20.76 -6.44
C SER A 135 -4.63 -20.24 -6.80
N ARG A 136 -4.07 -19.44 -5.90
CA ARG A 136 -2.75 -18.86 -6.05
C ARG A 136 -2.00 -18.90 -4.72
N LEU A 137 -0.71 -19.15 -4.81
CA LEU A 137 0.20 -19.14 -3.67
C LEU A 137 0.78 -17.74 -3.48
N PHE A 138 0.88 -17.33 -2.22
CA PHE A 138 1.44 -16.06 -1.78
C PHE A 138 2.50 -16.30 -0.71
N LEU A 139 3.54 -15.46 -0.70
CA LEU A 139 4.57 -15.43 0.32
C LEU A 139 4.52 -14.09 1.03
N VAL A 140 4.34 -14.11 2.36
CA VAL A 140 4.42 -12.94 3.22
C VAL A 140 5.81 -12.87 3.82
N PHE A 141 6.42 -11.69 3.75
CA PHE A 141 7.65 -11.37 4.42
C PHE A 141 7.70 -9.86 4.70
N ASP A 142 8.58 -9.47 5.62
CA ASP A 142 8.87 -8.08 5.89
C ASP A 142 9.84 -7.56 4.81
N HIS A 143 9.37 -6.65 3.97
CA HIS A 143 10.19 -6.10 2.88
C HIS A 143 11.39 -5.31 3.41
N SER A 144 11.27 -4.69 4.59
CA SER A 144 12.37 -3.98 5.24
C SER A 144 13.43 -4.94 5.78
N ALA A 145 13.01 -6.14 6.21
CA ALA A 145 13.91 -7.14 6.78
C ALA A 145 14.96 -7.63 5.77
N ILE A 146 14.63 -7.63 4.48
CA ILE A 146 15.54 -8.00 3.38
C ILE A 146 16.78 -7.09 3.37
N PHE A 147 16.59 -5.79 3.57
CA PHE A 147 17.67 -4.79 3.54
C PHE A 147 18.27 -4.54 4.92
N ASN A 148 17.58 -4.92 5.99
CA ASN A 148 18.05 -4.76 7.34
C ASN A 148 19.11 -5.82 7.70
N ALA A 149 20.37 -5.41 7.75
CA ALA A 149 21.50 -6.27 8.11
C ALA A 149 21.36 -6.93 9.50
N ASN A 150 20.58 -6.33 10.41
CA ASN A 150 20.36 -6.85 11.76
C ASN A 150 19.41 -8.05 11.81
N MET A 151 18.61 -8.28 10.75
CA MET A 151 17.72 -9.43 10.67
C MET A 151 18.49 -10.69 10.31
N PRO A 152 18.22 -11.84 10.95
CA PRO A 152 18.94 -13.08 10.67
C PRO A 152 18.69 -13.53 9.23
N VAL A 153 19.74 -14.04 8.57
CA VAL A 153 19.62 -14.71 7.27
C VAL A 153 18.72 -15.92 7.42
N ASN A 154 17.73 -16.06 6.55
CA ASN A 154 16.78 -17.16 6.58
C ASN A 154 17.47 -18.46 6.12
N ARG A 155 17.89 -19.28 7.10
CA ARG A 155 18.61 -20.54 6.85
C ARG A 155 17.75 -21.55 6.12
N CYS A 156 16.43 -21.52 6.32
CA CYS A 156 15.50 -22.39 5.62
C CYS A 156 15.48 -22.08 4.11
N ALA A 157 15.32 -20.81 3.74
CA ALA A 157 15.36 -20.38 2.35
C ALA A 157 16.74 -20.66 1.70
N MET A 158 17.82 -20.40 2.43
CA MET A 158 19.18 -20.70 1.96
C MET A 158 19.38 -22.20 1.71
N GLN A 159 18.89 -23.06 2.60
CA GLN A 159 18.96 -24.53 2.46
C GLN A 159 18.12 -25.01 1.28
N LEU A 160 16.87 -24.55 1.15
CA LEU A 160 15.95 -24.94 0.07
C LEU A 160 16.48 -24.56 -1.31
N THR A 161 17.15 -23.41 -1.41
CA THR A 161 17.75 -22.93 -2.66
C THR A 161 19.17 -23.45 -2.92
N GLY A 162 19.75 -24.19 -1.97
CA GLY A 162 21.15 -24.62 -2.01
C GLY A 162 22.13 -23.44 -2.11
N GLY A 163 21.78 -22.30 -1.51
CA GLY A 163 22.56 -21.05 -1.59
C GLY A 163 22.49 -20.34 -2.94
N ASN A 164 21.63 -20.77 -3.88
CA ASN A 164 21.54 -20.21 -5.22
C ASN A 164 20.44 -19.15 -5.38
N SER A 165 19.97 -18.56 -4.29
CA SER A 165 19.04 -17.43 -4.37
C SER A 165 19.77 -16.19 -4.88
N ALA A 166 19.11 -15.40 -5.72
CA ALA A 166 19.65 -14.12 -6.19
C ALA A 166 19.76 -13.06 -5.08
N MET A 167 19.04 -13.26 -3.97
CA MET A 167 19.08 -12.38 -2.81
C MET A 167 19.21 -13.16 -1.52
N LEU A 168 19.77 -12.51 -0.49
CA LEU A 168 19.82 -13.07 0.85
C LEU A 168 18.49 -12.81 1.54
N TRP A 169 17.61 -13.81 1.54
CA TRP A 169 16.39 -13.79 2.33
C TRP A 169 16.71 -13.63 3.81
N ARG A 170 16.01 -12.72 4.48
CA ARG A 170 16.20 -12.40 5.90
C ARG A 170 14.84 -12.37 6.61
N GLY A 171 14.87 -12.68 7.91
CA GLY A 171 13.66 -12.78 8.72
C GLY A 171 12.83 -14.02 8.41
N ASP A 172 11.74 -14.19 9.16
CA ASP A 172 10.81 -15.29 8.99
C ASP A 172 9.91 -15.04 7.76
N LEU A 173 9.56 -16.11 7.03
CA LEU A 173 8.66 -16.04 5.87
C LEU A 173 7.46 -16.97 6.08
N LEU A 174 6.31 -16.60 5.53
CA LEU A 174 5.09 -17.39 5.65
C LEU A 174 4.39 -17.53 4.29
N GLY A 175 4.33 -18.74 3.78
CA GLY A 175 3.64 -19.09 2.54
C GLY A 175 2.21 -19.55 2.79
N TYR A 176 1.26 -19.06 2.01
CA TYR A 176 -0.16 -19.42 2.13
C TYR A 176 -0.85 -19.48 0.77
N ARG A 177 -2.02 -20.11 0.71
CA ARG A 177 -2.82 -20.28 -0.51
C ARG A 177 -4.12 -19.49 -0.43
N VAL A 178 -4.51 -18.85 -1.52
CA VAL A 178 -5.75 -18.07 -1.64
C VAL A 178 -6.53 -18.51 -2.87
N ARG A 179 -7.85 -18.55 -2.78
CA ARG A 179 -8.74 -18.70 -3.94
C ARG A 179 -8.82 -17.40 -4.75
N GLU A 180 -8.66 -17.50 -6.06
CA GLU A 180 -8.82 -16.39 -7.01
C GLU A 180 -10.03 -16.63 -7.96
N PRO A 181 -10.68 -15.57 -8.48
CA PRO A 181 -10.40 -14.14 -8.25
C PRO A 181 -10.77 -13.67 -6.84
N SER A 182 -9.97 -12.72 -6.33
CA SER A 182 -10.16 -12.12 -4.99
C SER A 182 -11.33 -11.14 -4.92
N GLU A 183 -11.90 -10.76 -6.07
CA GLU A 183 -12.88 -9.69 -6.24
C GLU A 183 -14.12 -9.87 -5.37
N ASP A 184 -14.57 -11.12 -5.19
CA ASP A 184 -15.75 -11.39 -4.38
C ASP A 184 -15.38 -11.88 -2.98
N HIS A 185 -14.44 -12.84 -2.84
CA HIS A 185 -14.17 -13.48 -1.53
C HIS A 185 -12.75 -14.05 -1.50
N ALA A 186 -11.79 -13.36 -0.87
CA ALA A 186 -10.49 -13.94 -0.57
C ALA A 186 -10.65 -15.10 0.42
N GLN A 187 -10.79 -16.33 -0.09
CA GLN A 187 -10.90 -17.53 0.74
C GLN A 187 -9.51 -18.16 0.85
N PHE A 188 -8.93 -18.07 2.04
CA PHE A 188 -7.70 -18.79 2.36
C PHE A 188 -7.93 -20.31 2.31
N MET A 189 -6.99 -21.01 1.71
CA MET A 189 -6.99 -22.46 1.55
C MET A 189 -5.81 -23.05 2.31
N ASP A 190 -5.90 -24.32 2.67
CA ASP A 190 -4.81 -25.04 3.30
C ASP A 190 -3.65 -25.19 2.30
N ALA A 191 -2.47 -24.69 2.67
CA ALA A 191 -1.24 -24.97 1.96
C ALA A 191 -0.71 -26.36 2.36
N SER A 192 -0.11 -27.08 1.41
CA SER A 192 0.43 -28.42 1.61
C SER A 192 1.91 -28.47 1.26
N MET A 193 2.64 -29.49 1.71
CA MET A 193 4.06 -29.63 1.37
C MET A 193 4.32 -29.83 -0.13
N ASP A 194 3.30 -30.19 -0.92
CA ASP A 194 3.40 -30.27 -2.38
C ASP A 194 3.65 -28.87 -3.00
N ASP A 195 3.18 -27.81 -2.32
CA ASP A 195 3.39 -26.41 -2.71
C ASP A 195 4.83 -25.95 -2.52
N LEU A 196 5.65 -26.68 -1.74
CA LEU A 196 7.00 -26.27 -1.38
C LEU A 196 7.88 -26.05 -2.62
N SER A 197 7.66 -26.80 -3.69
CA SER A 197 8.40 -26.67 -4.93
C SER A 197 8.22 -25.28 -5.57
N ALA A 198 6.99 -24.74 -5.56
CA ALA A 198 6.69 -23.41 -6.06
C ALA A 198 7.33 -22.31 -5.20
N PHE A 199 7.25 -22.43 -3.86
CA PHE A 199 7.96 -21.53 -2.95
C PHE A 199 9.48 -21.57 -3.16
N THR A 200 10.04 -22.75 -3.35
CA THR A 200 11.49 -22.91 -3.57
C THR A 200 11.94 -22.27 -4.88
N GLN A 201 11.15 -22.42 -5.96
CA GLN A 201 11.41 -21.74 -7.22
C GLN A 201 11.36 -20.22 -7.06
N PHE A 202 10.33 -19.70 -6.39
CA PHE A 202 10.22 -18.27 -6.13
C PHE A 202 11.40 -17.76 -5.31
N LEU A 203 11.74 -18.39 -4.18
CA LEU A 203 12.88 -18.00 -3.36
C LEU A 203 14.21 -18.03 -4.14
N LYS A 204 14.36 -18.93 -5.11
CA LYS A 204 15.56 -19.03 -5.94
C LYS A 204 15.65 -17.91 -6.98
N TYR A 205 14.53 -17.56 -7.61
CA TYR A 205 14.50 -16.69 -8.80
C TYR A 205 13.87 -15.32 -8.58
N HIS A 206 13.36 -15.01 -7.39
CA HIS A 206 12.84 -13.68 -7.08
C HIS A 206 13.94 -12.62 -7.29
N CYS A 207 13.57 -11.49 -7.86
CA CYS A 207 14.49 -10.42 -8.33
C CYS A 207 15.49 -10.85 -9.42
N THR A 208 15.46 -12.09 -9.92
CA THR A 208 16.13 -12.40 -11.19
C THR A 208 15.23 -11.99 -12.33
N VAL A 209 15.80 -11.31 -13.32
CA VAL A 209 15.17 -11.26 -14.65
C VAL A 209 14.96 -12.73 -15.05
N PRO A 210 13.71 -13.18 -15.27
CA PRO A 210 13.47 -14.57 -15.62
C PRO A 210 14.40 -14.94 -16.76
N PRO A 211 15.11 -16.09 -16.70
CA PRO A 211 15.88 -16.53 -17.84
C PRO A 211 14.90 -16.65 -19.00
N MET A 212 15.03 -15.73 -19.96
CA MET A 212 14.20 -15.70 -21.16
C MET A 212 14.16 -17.12 -21.71
N PRO A 213 12.98 -17.74 -21.87
CA PRO A 213 12.87 -19.15 -22.20
C PRO A 213 13.64 -19.41 -23.48
N SER A 214 14.76 -20.14 -23.37
CA SER A 214 15.78 -20.32 -24.41
C SER A 214 15.31 -21.10 -25.65
N GLY A 215 14.01 -21.35 -25.82
CA GLY A 215 13.49 -22.23 -26.86
C GLY A 215 12.01 -22.07 -27.20
N GLY A 216 11.33 -21.03 -26.70
CA GLY A 216 9.99 -20.71 -27.19
C GLY A 216 10.12 -19.80 -28.41
N HIS A 217 9.66 -20.25 -29.58
CA HIS A 217 9.54 -19.47 -30.82
C HIS A 217 8.58 -18.28 -30.61
N TRP A 218 9.07 -17.23 -29.94
CA TRP A 218 8.46 -15.91 -29.97
C TRP A 218 8.93 -15.26 -31.26
N GLY A 219 8.00 -15.08 -32.22
CA GLY A 219 8.28 -14.42 -33.48
C GLY A 219 9.00 -13.10 -33.24
N SER A 220 10.19 -12.99 -33.81
CA SER A 220 11.01 -11.79 -34.06
C SER A 220 10.61 -10.50 -33.31
N ALA A 221 10.70 -10.49 -31.98
CA ALA A 221 10.84 -9.24 -31.25
C ALA A 221 12.31 -8.82 -31.34
N HIS A 222 12.55 -7.55 -31.68
CA HIS A 222 13.88 -7.03 -31.91
C HIS A 222 14.66 -7.04 -30.57
N PRO A 223 15.93 -7.46 -30.53
CA PRO A 223 16.70 -7.58 -29.28
C PRO A 223 16.80 -6.28 -28.46
N GLU A 224 16.57 -5.14 -29.08
CA GLU A 224 16.62 -3.81 -28.47
C GLU A 224 15.40 -3.53 -27.57
N ASP A 225 14.22 -4.08 -27.90
CA ASP A 225 13.00 -3.89 -27.10
C ASP A 225 13.05 -4.60 -25.75
N ALA A 226 13.86 -5.67 -25.65
CA ALA A 226 14.04 -6.43 -24.41
C ALA A 226 15.00 -5.75 -23.43
N GLU A 227 16.01 -5.03 -23.92
CA GLU A 227 16.92 -4.25 -23.09
C GLU A 227 16.21 -3.00 -22.54
N ASP A 228 15.34 -2.36 -23.34
CA ASP A 228 14.51 -1.23 -22.88
C ASP A 228 13.45 -1.64 -21.85
N MET A 229 12.79 -2.79 -22.00
CA MET A 229 11.85 -3.26 -20.98
C MET A 229 12.55 -3.64 -19.67
N ALA A 230 13.76 -4.18 -19.73
CA ALA A 230 14.55 -4.50 -18.54
C ALA A 230 15.05 -3.23 -17.83
N SER A 231 15.45 -2.19 -18.57
CA SER A 231 15.86 -0.91 -18.01
C SER A 231 14.68 -0.16 -17.38
N ILE A 232 13.51 -0.15 -18.05
CA ILE A 232 12.27 0.44 -17.51
C ILE A 232 11.84 -0.28 -16.23
N PHE A 233 11.91 -1.61 -16.18
CA PHE A 233 11.54 -2.36 -14.98
C PHE A 233 12.53 -2.14 -13.83
N ALA A 234 13.84 -2.02 -14.12
CA ALA A 234 14.85 -1.70 -13.13
C ALA A 234 14.70 -0.27 -12.58
N ASP A 235 14.40 0.70 -13.45
CA ASP A 235 14.16 2.09 -13.07
C ASP A 235 12.88 2.25 -12.25
N MET A 236 11.82 1.52 -12.60
CA MET A 236 10.54 1.53 -11.87
C MET A 236 10.64 0.88 -10.48
N MET A 237 11.50 -0.13 -10.31
CA MET A 237 11.65 -0.85 -9.04
C MET A 237 12.73 -0.28 -8.13
N PHE A 238 13.72 0.44 -8.69
CA PHE A 238 14.93 0.82 -7.96
C PHE A 238 15.46 2.23 -8.31
N GLY A 239 14.75 3.03 -9.12
CA GLY A 239 15.26 4.28 -9.70
C GLY A 239 15.79 5.31 -8.70
N GLU A 240 15.11 5.51 -7.56
CA GLU A 240 15.60 6.45 -6.53
C GLU A 240 16.70 5.84 -5.64
N HIS A 241 16.79 4.51 -5.56
CA HIS A 241 17.73 3.84 -4.64
C HIS A 241 19.03 3.41 -5.34
N LEU A 242 19.01 3.25 -6.67
CA LEU A 242 20.18 2.91 -7.49
C LEU A 242 21.13 4.09 -7.67
N SER A 243 20.62 5.33 -7.74
CA SER A 243 21.46 6.53 -7.83
C SER A 243 22.35 6.68 -6.59
N ASP A 244 21.79 6.45 -5.41
CA ASP A 244 22.50 6.52 -4.14
C ASP A 244 23.53 5.38 -4.01
N LEU A 245 23.17 4.18 -4.48
CA LEU A 245 24.05 3.01 -4.46
C LEU A 245 25.20 3.12 -5.48
N GLU A 246 24.94 3.70 -6.66
CA GLU A 246 25.98 3.99 -7.66
C GLU A 246 26.94 5.06 -7.17
N GLU A 247 26.46 6.08 -6.44
CA GLU A 247 27.31 7.11 -5.85
C GLU A 247 28.18 6.54 -4.71
N GLU A 248 27.63 5.64 -3.89
CA GLU A 248 28.38 4.92 -2.84
C GLU A 248 29.41 3.94 -3.41
N LEU A 249 29.08 3.20 -4.48
CA LEU A 249 30.01 2.31 -5.19
C LEU A 249 31.11 3.07 -5.95
N ARG A 250 30.80 4.27 -6.45
CA ARG A 250 31.78 5.16 -7.10
C ARG A 250 32.71 5.78 -6.06
N ALA A 251 32.19 6.12 -4.88
CA ALA A 251 32.99 6.58 -3.74
C ALA A 251 33.91 5.47 -3.18
N SER A 252 33.51 4.20 -3.28
CA SER A 252 34.31 3.06 -2.81
C SER A 252 35.40 2.59 -3.79
N GLY A 253 35.58 3.26 -4.93
CA GLY A 253 36.63 2.94 -5.91
C GLY A 253 36.44 1.60 -6.63
N PHE A 254 35.22 1.05 -6.66
CA PHE A 254 34.94 -0.21 -7.34
C PHE A 254 34.96 -0.01 -8.86
N GLN A 255 35.92 -0.65 -9.55
CA GLN A 255 35.92 -0.74 -11.01
C GLN A 255 35.29 -2.08 -11.45
N PRO A 256 34.20 -2.05 -12.24
CA PRO A 256 33.63 -3.28 -12.78
C PRO A 256 34.63 -3.94 -13.76
N PRO A 257 34.66 -5.29 -13.82
CA PRO A 257 35.60 -6.01 -14.66
C PRO A 257 35.40 -5.70 -16.16
N PRO A 258 36.48 -5.73 -16.97
CA PRO A 258 36.42 -5.38 -18.38
C PRO A 258 35.47 -6.31 -19.14
N ARG A 259 34.42 -5.73 -19.75
CA ARG A 259 33.47 -6.43 -20.63
C ARG A 259 34.21 -7.11 -21.78
N ARG A 260 34.18 -8.45 -21.84
CA ARG A 260 34.65 -9.22 -23.01
C ARG A 260 33.86 -8.81 -24.25
N SER A 261 34.56 -8.52 -25.34
CA SER A 261 33.96 -7.92 -26.54
C SER A 261 32.95 -8.86 -27.22
N ARG A 262 31.78 -8.29 -27.49
CA ARG A 262 30.57 -8.89 -28.10
C ARG A 262 30.83 -9.60 -29.44
N LYS A 263 31.94 -9.30 -30.10
CA LYS A 263 32.31 -9.80 -31.44
C LYS A 263 32.60 -11.31 -31.47
N GLN A 264 33.16 -11.89 -30.41
CA GLN A 264 33.52 -13.32 -30.41
C GLN A 264 32.33 -14.29 -30.32
N ARG A 265 31.14 -13.82 -29.91
CA ARG A 265 29.98 -14.70 -29.73
C ARG A 265 29.16 -14.90 -31.02
N TYR A 266 29.22 -13.94 -31.94
CA TYR A 266 28.49 -14.03 -33.22
C TYR A 266 29.20 -14.92 -34.24
N GLU A 267 30.53 -14.93 -34.27
CA GLU A 267 31.28 -15.76 -35.24
C GLU A 267 31.18 -17.27 -34.97
N ARG A 268 30.83 -17.68 -33.75
CA ARG A 268 30.71 -19.11 -33.40
C ARG A 268 29.33 -19.70 -33.77
N ARG A 269 28.33 -18.87 -34.10
CA ARG A 269 26.97 -19.33 -34.42
C ARG A 269 26.68 -19.45 -35.92
N ALA A 270 27.59 -18.99 -36.78
CA ALA A 270 27.42 -18.98 -38.23
C ALA A 270 27.90 -20.25 -38.95
N ARG A 271 28.17 -21.36 -38.25
CA ARG A 271 28.79 -22.56 -38.85
C ARG A 271 27.96 -23.85 -38.86
N ASP A 272 26.73 -23.84 -38.35
CA ASP A 272 25.91 -25.06 -38.35
C ASP A 272 24.73 -24.93 -39.34
N PRO A 273 24.72 -25.66 -40.47
CA PRO A 273 23.56 -25.74 -41.33
C PRO A 273 22.54 -26.71 -40.72
N SER A 274 21.39 -26.19 -40.30
CA SER A 274 20.24 -27.01 -39.89
C SER A 274 19.49 -27.57 -41.11
N PRO A 275 18.85 -28.75 -40.97
CA PRO A 275 18.28 -29.48 -42.10
C PRO A 275 16.92 -28.92 -42.53
N SER A 276 16.64 -29.11 -43.81
CA SER A 276 15.40 -28.77 -44.51
C SER A 276 14.18 -29.36 -43.79
N SER A 277 13.33 -28.48 -43.26
CA SER A 277 11.98 -28.82 -42.82
C SER A 277 11.00 -28.61 -43.97
N SER A 278 10.16 -29.62 -44.15
CA SER A 278 9.14 -29.74 -45.17
C SER A 278 8.09 -28.63 -45.06
N GLU A 279 7.83 -28.05 -46.22
CA GLU A 279 6.75 -27.14 -46.59
C GLU A 279 5.37 -27.71 -46.21
N TRP A 280 4.79 -27.19 -45.13
CA TRP A 280 3.38 -27.34 -44.80
C TRP A 280 2.66 -26.06 -45.21
N THR A 281 1.80 -26.19 -46.21
CA THR A 281 0.84 -25.17 -46.65
C THR A 281 -0.30 -25.08 -45.64
N GLU A 282 -0.12 -24.24 -44.62
CA GLU A 282 -1.16 -23.84 -43.67
C GLU A 282 -1.63 -22.42 -44.00
N THR A 283 -2.40 -22.31 -45.08
CA THR A 283 -3.12 -21.10 -45.47
C THR A 283 -4.54 -21.18 -44.92
N ASP A 284 -4.98 -20.09 -44.29
CA ASP A 284 -6.39 -19.69 -44.03
C ASP A 284 -7.00 -19.89 -42.62
N ALA A 285 -6.27 -20.39 -41.61
CA ALA A 285 -6.78 -20.44 -40.21
C ALA A 285 -6.05 -19.52 -39.20
N SER A 286 -5.03 -18.79 -39.64
CA SER A 286 -4.17 -17.97 -38.76
C SER A 286 -4.68 -16.54 -38.53
N ASP A 287 -5.47 -15.98 -39.46
CA ASP A 287 -5.87 -14.56 -39.40
C ASP A 287 -7.02 -14.27 -38.42
N GLU A 288 -7.83 -15.26 -38.07
CA GLU A 288 -8.95 -15.07 -37.14
C GLU A 288 -8.49 -15.08 -35.66
N ARG A 289 -7.35 -15.74 -35.35
CA ARG A 289 -6.78 -15.79 -34.00
C ARG A 289 -5.92 -14.57 -33.66
N THR A 290 -5.35 -13.91 -34.66
CA THR A 290 -4.54 -12.70 -34.45
C THR A 290 -5.42 -11.47 -34.18
N LEU A 291 -6.59 -11.38 -34.83
CA LEU A 291 -7.55 -10.29 -34.61
C LEU A 291 -8.05 -10.24 -33.16
N ASN A 292 -8.42 -11.40 -32.60
CA ASN A 292 -8.90 -11.49 -31.21
C ASN A 292 -7.80 -11.15 -30.17
N ARG A 293 -6.53 -11.41 -30.49
CA ARG A 293 -5.42 -11.11 -29.58
C ARG A 293 -5.12 -9.62 -29.49
N GLU A 294 -5.24 -8.89 -30.59
CA GLU A 294 -4.98 -7.44 -30.61
C GLU A 294 -6.13 -6.66 -29.97
N ASP A 295 -7.37 -7.11 -30.17
CA ASP A 295 -8.54 -6.55 -29.47
C ASP A 295 -8.44 -6.71 -27.96
N ILE A 296 -8.02 -7.89 -27.46
CA ILE A 296 -7.79 -8.11 -26.02
C ILE A 296 -6.69 -7.18 -25.48
N ARG A 297 -5.62 -6.94 -26.25
CA ARG A 297 -4.56 -6.00 -25.86
C ARG A 297 -5.03 -4.55 -25.87
N GLN A 298 -5.91 -4.17 -26.79
CA GLN A 298 -6.50 -2.83 -26.80
C GLN A 298 -7.44 -2.64 -25.62
N MET A 299 -8.27 -3.63 -25.32
CA MET A 299 -9.17 -3.60 -24.17
C MET A 299 -8.39 -3.46 -22.85
N MET A 300 -7.33 -4.23 -22.64
CA MET A 300 -6.49 -4.11 -21.43
C MET A 300 -5.78 -2.75 -21.34
N ARG A 301 -5.36 -2.17 -22.48
CA ARG A 301 -4.76 -0.83 -22.50
C ARG A 301 -5.77 0.25 -22.10
N GLU A 302 -7.03 0.10 -22.54
CA GLU A 302 -8.08 1.06 -22.23
C GLU A 302 -8.53 0.97 -20.77
N GLU A 303 -8.69 -0.25 -20.22
CA GLU A 303 -8.97 -0.43 -18.80
C GLU A 303 -7.86 0.14 -17.92
N PHE A 304 -6.60 -0.07 -18.29
CA PHE A 304 -5.47 0.50 -17.56
C PHE A 304 -5.46 2.04 -17.61
N ARG A 305 -5.82 2.64 -18.76
CA ARG A 305 -6.00 4.10 -18.85
C ARG A 305 -7.08 4.61 -17.92
N ILE A 306 -8.24 3.94 -17.88
CA ILE A 306 -9.36 4.33 -17.01
C ILE A 306 -8.93 4.27 -15.55
N GLN A 307 -8.27 3.18 -15.13
CA GLN A 307 -7.77 3.04 -13.76
C GLN A 307 -6.71 4.10 -13.41
N GLN A 308 -5.81 4.41 -14.36
CA GLN A 308 -4.79 5.43 -14.16
C GLN A 308 -5.40 6.84 -14.04
N ASP A 309 -6.44 7.14 -14.81
CA ASP A 309 -7.12 8.43 -14.76
C ASP A 309 -7.95 8.59 -13.47
N ASP A 310 -8.59 7.52 -12.99
CA ASP A 310 -9.28 7.50 -11.68
C ASP A 310 -8.30 7.68 -10.51
N LEU A 311 -7.15 7.00 -10.55
CA LEU A 311 -6.10 7.15 -9.53
C LEU A 311 -5.55 8.58 -9.52
N ARG A 312 -5.29 9.17 -10.69
CA ARG A 312 -4.87 10.58 -10.82
C ARG A 312 -5.95 11.56 -10.34
N ALA A 313 -7.23 11.21 -10.48
CA ALA A 313 -8.32 12.05 -9.98
C ALA A 313 -8.42 12.00 -8.44
N LEU A 314 -8.19 10.83 -7.84
CA LEU A 314 -8.12 10.67 -6.38
C LEU A 314 -6.91 11.41 -5.79
N LEU A 315 -5.71 11.20 -6.35
CA LEU A 315 -4.49 11.91 -5.94
C LEU A 315 -4.64 13.43 -6.04
N ARG A 316 -5.26 13.94 -7.12
CA ARG A 316 -5.52 15.38 -7.26
C ARG A 316 -6.44 15.94 -6.18
N LYS A 317 -7.42 15.16 -5.70
CA LYS A 317 -8.30 15.60 -4.61
C LYS A 317 -7.56 15.63 -3.27
N GLU A 318 -6.81 14.58 -2.97
CA GLU A 318 -6.10 14.47 -1.69
C GLU A 318 -4.98 15.51 -1.58
N VAL A 319 -4.18 15.69 -2.64
CA VAL A 319 -3.16 16.74 -2.70
C VAL A 319 -3.79 18.14 -2.65
N ALA A 320 -4.93 18.35 -3.32
CA ALA A 320 -5.61 19.65 -3.26
C ALA A 320 -6.06 19.99 -1.84
N ASP A 321 -6.60 19.03 -1.10
CA ASP A 321 -7.05 19.24 0.28
C ASP A 321 -5.87 19.56 1.21
N GLU A 322 -4.74 18.85 1.10
CA GLU A 322 -3.53 19.14 1.89
C GLU A 322 -2.93 20.51 1.55
N VAL A 323 -2.86 20.86 0.26
CA VAL A 323 -2.36 22.16 -0.20
C VAL A 323 -3.27 23.29 0.29
N TRP A 324 -4.59 23.10 0.27
CA TRP A 324 -5.55 24.08 0.80
C TRP A 324 -5.38 24.30 2.30
N VAL A 325 -5.16 23.24 3.07
CA VAL A 325 -4.89 23.35 4.52
C VAL A 325 -3.58 24.12 4.76
N GLY A 326 -2.53 23.83 3.99
CA GLY A 326 -1.25 24.55 4.08
C GLY A 326 -1.39 26.04 3.73
N LEU A 327 -2.05 26.36 2.62
CA LEU A 327 -2.30 27.75 2.21
C LEU A 327 -3.14 28.51 3.24
N PHE A 328 -4.14 27.86 3.82
CA PHE A 328 -4.96 28.45 4.87
C PHE A 328 -4.14 28.78 6.13
N GLN A 329 -3.24 27.89 6.56
CA GLN A 329 -2.34 28.16 7.69
C GLN A 329 -1.41 29.34 7.43
N VAL A 330 -0.82 29.41 6.23
CA VAL A 330 0.05 30.54 5.84
C VAL A 330 -0.74 31.86 5.82
N ALA A 331 -1.97 31.86 5.31
CA ALA A 331 -2.83 33.04 5.30
C ALA A 331 -3.17 33.51 6.73
N VAL A 332 -3.51 32.58 7.64
CA VAL A 332 -3.80 32.91 9.04
C VAL A 332 -2.58 33.54 9.73
N LEU A 333 -1.38 32.99 9.51
CA LEU A 333 -0.14 33.53 10.06
C LEU A 333 0.17 34.93 9.51
N ALA A 334 -0.03 35.15 8.21
CA ALA A 334 0.17 36.47 7.59
C ALA A 334 -0.78 37.53 8.16
N VAL A 335 -2.06 37.17 8.35
CA VAL A 335 -3.05 38.05 8.97
C VAL A 335 -2.69 38.35 10.43
N ALA A 336 -2.31 37.34 11.20
CA ALA A 336 -1.87 37.53 12.59
C ALA A 336 -0.63 38.43 12.69
N ALA A 337 0.36 38.24 11.81
CA ALA A 337 1.55 39.09 11.74
C ALA A 337 1.21 40.54 11.37
N TYR A 338 0.30 40.75 10.42
CA TYR A 338 -0.19 42.08 10.04
C TYR A 338 -0.87 42.81 11.21
N PHE A 339 -1.76 42.12 11.93
CA PHE A 339 -2.39 42.70 13.13
C PHE A 339 -1.38 42.96 14.24
N GLY A 340 -0.45 42.04 14.48
CA GLY A 340 0.63 42.23 15.46
C GLY A 340 1.49 43.45 15.13
N TRP A 341 1.86 43.62 13.86
CA TRP A 341 2.57 44.80 13.35
C TRP A 341 1.77 46.08 13.61
N HIS A 342 0.49 46.10 13.24
CA HIS A 342 -0.37 47.27 13.45
C HIS A 342 -0.57 47.60 14.93
N TRP A 343 -0.77 46.60 15.80
CA TRP A 343 -0.98 46.82 17.22
C TRP A 343 0.28 47.20 17.98
N LEU A 344 1.45 46.72 17.57
CA LEU A 344 2.72 47.06 18.24
C LEU A 344 3.31 48.36 17.71
N LEU A 345 3.36 48.56 16.40
CA LEU A 345 4.08 49.70 15.83
C LEU A 345 3.24 50.94 15.71
N PHE A 346 1.93 50.84 15.53
CA PHE A 346 1.09 52.04 15.43
C PHE A 346 1.10 52.86 16.73
N PRO A 347 1.03 52.27 17.95
CA PRO A 347 1.18 53.03 19.19
C PRO A 347 2.59 53.61 19.36
N ILE A 348 3.63 52.86 18.99
CA ILE A 348 5.02 53.32 19.08
C ILE A 348 5.24 54.52 18.14
N LEU A 349 4.83 54.41 16.88
CA LEU A 349 4.88 55.51 15.91
C LEU A 349 4.06 56.70 16.39
N ARG A 350 2.82 56.48 16.87
CA ARG A 350 1.97 57.56 17.41
C ARG A 350 2.62 58.23 18.64
N PHE A 351 3.32 57.48 19.48
CA PHE A 351 4.08 58.01 20.62
C PHE A 351 5.26 58.86 20.16
N PHE A 352 6.02 58.45 19.15
CA PHE A 352 7.12 59.25 18.62
C PHE A 352 6.64 60.48 17.83
N TYR A 353 5.58 60.36 17.03
CA TYR A 353 5.00 61.49 16.29
C TYR A 353 4.26 62.48 17.21
N GLY A 354 3.51 61.99 18.21
CA GLY A 354 2.81 62.82 19.19
C GLY A 354 3.74 63.40 20.27
N GLY A 355 4.71 62.61 20.74
CA GLY A 355 5.74 63.05 21.69
C GLY A 355 6.75 64.01 21.07
N GLY A 356 7.11 63.82 19.80
CA GLY A 356 8.00 64.71 19.06
C GLY A 356 7.44 66.12 18.89
N THR A 357 6.14 66.26 18.66
CA THR A 357 5.48 67.58 18.57
C THR A 357 5.43 68.29 19.93
N LEU A 358 5.15 67.57 21.02
CA LEU A 358 5.21 68.12 22.38
C LEU A 358 6.65 68.49 22.80
N PHE A 359 7.63 67.66 22.48
CA PHE A 359 9.04 67.92 22.77
C PHE A 359 9.55 69.14 22.00
N MET A 360 9.30 69.22 20.69
CA MET A 360 9.68 70.38 19.86
C MET A 360 8.96 71.66 20.31
N ALA A 361 7.68 71.58 20.69
CA ALA A 361 6.96 72.73 21.25
C ALA A 361 7.56 73.20 22.60
N THR A 362 8.04 72.26 23.42
CA THR A 362 8.68 72.57 24.71
C THR A 362 10.06 73.19 24.51
N VAL A 363 10.88 72.60 23.62
CA VAL A 363 12.20 73.15 23.23
C VAL A 363 12.06 74.53 22.59
N TRP A 364 11.05 74.75 21.76
CA TRP A 364 10.78 76.07 21.19
C TRP A 364 10.36 77.10 22.24
N LYS A 365 9.53 76.70 23.21
CA LYS A 365 9.15 77.57 24.34
C LYS A 365 10.34 77.92 25.21
N THR A 366 11.22 76.97 25.53
CA THR A 366 12.41 77.24 26.34
C THR A 366 13.42 78.11 25.58
N LEU A 367 13.68 77.84 24.30
CA LEU A 367 14.51 78.71 23.45
C LEU A 367 13.97 80.14 23.37
N ARG A 368 12.65 80.30 23.19
CA ARG A 368 12.00 81.60 23.16
C ARG A 368 12.13 82.34 24.50
N TRP A 369 11.99 81.64 25.63
CA TRP A 369 12.21 82.22 26.96
C TRP A 369 13.67 82.65 27.15
N SER A 370 14.63 81.80 26.77
CA SER A 370 16.06 82.13 26.87
C SER A 370 16.46 83.33 26.01
N LEU A 371 15.89 83.44 24.79
CA LEU A 371 16.08 84.60 23.91
C LEU A 371 15.47 85.88 24.51
N TRP A 372 14.36 85.79 25.24
CA TRP A 372 13.72 86.93 25.89
C TRP A 372 14.52 87.48 27.09
N PHE A 373 15.41 86.67 27.68
CA PHE A 373 16.32 87.11 28.74
C PHE A 373 17.65 87.68 28.22
N LEU A 374 17.96 87.51 26.93
CA LEU A 374 19.18 87.98 26.29
C LEU A 374 19.04 89.35 25.61
N PHE A 375 17.82 89.84 25.45
CA PHE A 375 17.47 91.19 24.98
C PHE A 375 16.74 91.93 26.09
#